data_AF-X1TII3-F1
#
_entry.id   AF-X1TII3-F1
#
_cell.length_a   1.000
_cell.length_b   1.000
_cell.length_c   1.000
_cell.angle_alpha   90.00
_cell.angle_beta   90.00
_cell.angle_gamma   90.00
#
_symmetry.space_group_name_H-M   'P 1'
#
loop_
_entity.id
_entity.type
_entity.pdbx_description
1 polymer ?
#
loop_
_entity_poly.entity_id
_entity_poly.type
_entity_poly.pdbx_seq_one_letter_code
_entity_poly.pdbx_strand_id
1 'polypeptide(L)'
;MIIQELKAEFNEYFDSPNAELILWLDPEKQWRGVIKHFFNDFHIVDFNGSQLEVKSEVELAWDKGEKPKFILYLGGLSRDNLTVLKEYEFSGKIFEETILQAFVRWGLEFERKHEQELNEMLPILVSTFATRTTSFWKDRLIPENLRSLLVGPDDIRKMLAQPEITIRELKEKETYQVFCDYVKDKFAGPDLHKYKPEEWVECFVGYL
;
A
#
# COMPACT_ATOMS: atom_id res chain seq x y z
N MET A 1 -2.33 -13.92 -3.82
CA MET A 1 -3.22 -13.80 -2.66
C MET A 1 -3.90 -12.45 -2.65
N ILE A 2 -3.25 -11.35 -2.26
CA ILE A 2 -3.91 -10.03 -2.07
C ILE A 2 -4.78 -9.64 -3.27
N ILE A 3 -4.20 -9.68 -4.47
CA ILE A 3 -4.92 -9.39 -5.71
C ILE A 3 -6.07 -10.37 -5.94
N GLN A 4 -5.85 -11.66 -5.67
CA GLN A 4 -6.85 -12.71 -5.88
C GLN A 4 -8.03 -12.58 -4.91
N GLU A 5 -7.77 -12.35 -3.62
CA GLU A 5 -8.79 -12.18 -2.58
C GLU A 5 -9.66 -10.95 -2.86
N LEU A 6 -9.03 -9.80 -3.14
CA LEU A 6 -9.76 -8.58 -3.49
C LEU A 6 -10.53 -8.74 -4.80
N LYS A 7 -9.95 -9.38 -5.83
CA LYS A 7 -10.67 -9.68 -7.08
C LYS A 7 -11.87 -10.59 -6.84
N ALA A 8 -11.72 -11.62 -6.01
CA ALA A 8 -12.80 -12.53 -5.69
C ALA A 8 -13.92 -11.77 -4.97
N GLU A 9 -13.60 -11.00 -3.93
CA GLU A 9 -14.56 -10.19 -3.18
C GLU A 9 -15.30 -9.18 -4.07
N PHE A 10 -14.57 -8.45 -4.91
CA PHE A 10 -15.17 -7.44 -5.77
C PHE A 10 -16.04 -8.07 -6.86
N ASN A 11 -15.60 -9.19 -7.45
CA ASN A 11 -16.43 -9.90 -8.42
C ASN A 11 -17.68 -10.49 -7.79
N GLU A 12 -17.58 -11.07 -6.58
CA GLU A 12 -18.75 -11.57 -5.84
C GLU A 12 -19.78 -10.45 -5.63
N TYR A 13 -19.32 -9.24 -5.29
CA TYR A 13 -20.21 -8.08 -5.22
C TYR A 13 -20.86 -7.77 -6.57
N PHE A 14 -20.08 -7.68 -7.66
CA PHE A 14 -20.61 -7.35 -9.00
C PHE A 14 -21.45 -8.44 -9.65
N ASP A 15 -21.43 -9.67 -9.15
CA ASP A 15 -22.32 -10.73 -9.61
C ASP A 15 -23.76 -10.55 -9.07
N SER A 16 -23.96 -9.64 -8.10
CA SER A 16 -25.28 -9.23 -7.62
C SER A 16 -26.00 -8.34 -8.63
N PRO A 17 -27.32 -8.55 -8.90
CA PRO A 17 -28.07 -7.77 -9.87
C PRO A 17 -28.23 -6.28 -9.51
N ASN A 18 -27.99 -5.91 -8.25
CA ASN A 18 -28.10 -4.54 -7.75
C ASN A 18 -26.72 -3.87 -7.56
N ALA A 19 -25.63 -4.51 -7.97
CA ALA A 19 -24.30 -3.95 -7.81
C ALA A 19 -24.09 -2.79 -8.79
N GLU A 20 -23.79 -1.61 -8.26
CA GLU A 20 -23.52 -0.43 -9.09
C GLU A 20 -22.02 -0.16 -9.20
N LEU A 21 -21.37 0.09 -8.06
CA LEU A 21 -19.96 0.44 -8.00
C LEU A 21 -19.36 0.12 -6.63
N ILE A 22 -18.04 0.19 -6.53
CA ILE A 22 -17.28 0.12 -5.28
C ILE A 22 -16.64 1.48 -5.00
N LEU A 23 -16.88 2.04 -3.81
CA LEU A 23 -16.18 3.19 -3.26
C LEU A 23 -14.98 2.69 -2.45
N TRP A 24 -13.78 2.80 -3.01
CA TRP A 24 -12.55 2.43 -2.31
C TRP A 24 -11.96 3.67 -1.61
N LEU A 25 -12.24 3.81 -0.33
CA LEU A 25 -11.75 4.88 0.53
C LEU A 25 -10.39 4.46 1.11
N ASP A 26 -9.34 5.20 0.77
CA ASP A 26 -7.98 4.89 1.22
C ASP A 26 -7.28 6.18 1.68
N PRO A 27 -7.62 6.71 2.88
CA PRO A 27 -7.10 8.00 3.36
C PRO A 27 -5.57 8.05 3.41
N GLU A 28 -4.97 6.94 3.87
CA GLU A 28 -3.51 6.80 4.01
C GLU A 28 -2.83 6.26 2.75
N LYS A 29 -3.59 6.05 1.66
CA LYS A 29 -3.11 5.57 0.36
C LYS A 29 -2.33 4.23 0.44
N GLN A 30 -2.69 3.37 1.39
CA GLN A 30 -2.01 2.09 1.63
C GLN A 30 -2.09 1.17 0.39
N TRP A 31 -3.22 1.21 -0.32
CA TRP A 31 -3.52 0.33 -1.44
C TRP A 31 -3.08 0.88 -2.81
N ARG A 32 -2.48 2.08 -2.85
CA ARG A 32 -2.05 2.74 -4.11
C ARG A 32 -1.17 1.84 -4.98
N GLY A 33 -0.29 1.06 -4.36
CA GLY A 33 0.59 0.14 -5.09
C GLY A 33 -0.13 -1.05 -5.73
N VAL A 34 -1.34 -1.37 -5.24
CA VAL A 34 -2.12 -2.56 -5.58
C VAL A 34 -3.15 -2.28 -6.66
N ILE A 35 -3.74 -1.07 -6.68
CA ILE A 35 -4.85 -0.71 -7.58
C ILE A 35 -4.53 -0.98 -9.06
N LYS A 36 -3.27 -0.79 -9.46
CA LYS A 36 -2.79 -1.03 -10.83
C LYS A 36 -3.03 -2.46 -11.36
N HIS A 37 -3.21 -3.43 -10.46
CA HIS A 37 -3.45 -4.83 -10.84
C HIS A 37 -4.91 -5.14 -11.20
N PHE A 38 -5.81 -4.15 -11.09
CA PHE A 38 -7.25 -4.29 -11.28
C PHE A 38 -7.77 -3.69 -12.60
N PHE A 39 -6.97 -2.88 -13.31
CA PHE A 39 -7.36 -2.20 -14.56
C PHE A 39 -7.85 -3.12 -15.68
N ASN A 40 -7.46 -4.40 -15.69
CA ASN A 40 -7.89 -5.35 -16.72
C ASN A 40 -9.28 -5.95 -16.44
N ASP A 41 -9.74 -5.92 -15.19
CA ASP A 41 -10.96 -6.61 -14.75
C ASP A 41 -12.06 -5.62 -14.33
N PHE A 42 -11.67 -4.39 -14.00
CA PHE A 42 -12.55 -3.36 -13.48
C PHE A 42 -12.27 -2.02 -14.16
N HIS A 43 -13.29 -1.18 -14.26
CA HIS A 43 -13.14 0.20 -14.67
C HIS A 43 -12.77 1.05 -13.46
N ILE A 44 -11.48 1.36 -13.32
CA ILE A 44 -10.96 2.13 -12.19
C ILE A 44 -11.02 3.63 -12.50
N VAL A 45 -11.66 4.39 -11.62
CA VAL A 45 -11.68 5.86 -11.67
C VAL A 45 -10.86 6.39 -10.49
N ASP A 46 -9.67 6.93 -10.78
CA ASP A 46 -8.76 7.46 -9.77
C ASP A 46 -9.13 8.89 -9.36
N PHE A 47 -9.19 9.14 -8.05
CA PHE A 47 -9.36 10.49 -7.52
C PHE A 47 -8.08 11.32 -7.69
N ASN A 48 -8.17 12.34 -8.55
CA ASN A 48 -7.09 13.30 -8.82
C ASN A 48 -7.40 14.70 -8.28
N GLY A 49 -8.09 14.79 -7.15
CA GLY A 49 -8.39 16.06 -6.47
C GLY A 49 -9.80 16.62 -6.69
N SER A 50 -10.58 16.05 -7.62
CA SER A 50 -11.96 16.47 -7.90
C SER A 50 -12.95 15.30 -7.80
N GLN A 51 -13.84 15.36 -6.81
CA GLN A 51 -14.93 14.36 -6.68
C GLN A 51 -15.99 14.52 -7.78
N LEU A 52 -16.14 15.73 -8.33
CA LEU A 52 -17.06 16.00 -9.44
C LEU A 52 -16.58 15.35 -10.74
N GLU A 53 -15.27 15.31 -10.99
CA GLU A 53 -14.72 14.62 -12.17
C GLU A 53 -14.96 13.12 -12.08
N VAL A 54 -14.72 12.52 -10.91
CA VAL A 54 -15.03 11.11 -10.65
C VAL A 54 -16.51 10.82 -10.88
N LYS A 55 -17.40 11.67 -10.34
CA LYS A 55 -18.85 11.53 -10.51
C LYS A 55 -19.26 11.62 -11.98
N SER A 56 -18.77 12.63 -12.69
CA SER A 56 -19.05 12.87 -14.10
C SER A 56 -18.69 11.66 -14.97
N GLU A 57 -17.56 11.01 -14.71
CA GLU A 57 -17.15 9.81 -15.46
C GLU A 57 -18.15 8.65 -15.31
N VAL A 58 -18.66 8.43 -14.09
CA VAL A 58 -19.66 7.40 -13.81
C VAL A 58 -20.99 7.73 -14.50
N GLU A 59 -21.49 8.97 -14.32
CA GLU A 59 -22.77 9.40 -14.89
C GLU A 59 -22.74 9.38 -16.42
N LEU A 60 -21.64 9.82 -17.05
CA LEU A 60 -21.49 9.79 -18.50
C LEU A 60 -21.51 8.37 -19.08
N ALA A 61 -21.01 7.37 -18.35
CA ALA A 61 -21.10 5.98 -18.77
C ALA A 61 -22.54 5.46 -18.64
N TRP A 62 -23.20 5.75 -17.51
CA TRP A 62 -24.59 5.34 -17.28
C TRP A 62 -25.56 5.97 -18.27
N ASP A 63 -25.37 7.24 -18.62
CA ASP A 63 -26.18 7.94 -19.64
C ASP A 63 -26.05 7.30 -21.03
N LYS A 64 -24.90 6.68 -21.33
CA LYS A 64 -24.67 5.89 -22.55
C LYS A 64 -25.23 4.47 -22.46
N GLY A 65 -25.77 4.07 -21.31
CA GLY A 65 -26.21 2.70 -21.03
C GLY A 65 -25.07 1.73 -20.73
N GLU A 66 -23.85 2.23 -20.54
CA GLU A 66 -22.69 1.43 -20.14
C GLU A 66 -22.69 1.24 -18.62
N LYS A 67 -22.61 -0.01 -18.16
CA LYS A 67 -22.50 -0.34 -16.73
C LYS A 67 -21.30 -1.25 -16.47
N PRO A 68 -20.06 -0.76 -16.68
CA PRO A 68 -18.88 -1.53 -16.32
C PRO A 68 -18.78 -1.71 -14.80
N LYS A 69 -17.94 -2.65 -14.36
CA LYS A 69 -17.65 -2.88 -12.95
C LYS A 69 -16.79 -1.73 -12.40
N PHE A 70 -17.43 -0.65 -11.94
CA PHE A 70 -16.75 0.57 -11.50
C PHE A 70 -16.11 0.44 -10.12
N ILE A 71 -14.83 0.77 -10.02
CA ILE A 71 -14.14 0.98 -8.74
C ILE A 71 -13.67 2.43 -8.70
N LEU A 72 -14.22 3.20 -7.76
CA LEU A 72 -13.81 4.58 -7.52
C LEU A 72 -12.70 4.54 -6.46
N TYR A 73 -11.44 4.69 -6.90
CA TYR A 73 -10.30 4.71 -5.99
C TYR A 73 -10.08 6.12 -5.45
N LEU A 74 -10.52 6.35 -4.22
CA LEU A 74 -10.57 7.65 -3.55
C LEU A 74 -9.40 7.81 -2.58
N GLY A 75 -8.18 7.65 -3.09
CA GLY A 75 -6.96 7.77 -2.29
C GLY A 75 -6.77 9.16 -1.67
N GLY A 76 -6.64 9.22 -0.35
CA GLY A 76 -6.56 10.48 0.40
C GLY A 76 -7.91 11.04 0.87
N LEU A 77 -9.02 10.36 0.61
CA LEU A 77 -10.34 10.74 1.12
C LEU A 77 -10.82 9.72 2.15
N SER A 78 -11.29 10.23 3.29
CA SER A 78 -12.09 9.45 4.22
C SER A 78 -13.57 9.57 3.91
N ARG A 79 -14.37 8.71 4.54
CA ARG A 79 -15.82 8.70 4.42
C ARG A 79 -16.49 10.05 4.77
N ASP A 80 -15.92 10.76 5.75
CA ASP A 80 -16.42 12.07 6.20
C ASP A 80 -16.04 13.20 5.23
N ASN A 81 -15.05 12.98 4.36
CA ASN A 81 -14.62 13.94 3.34
C ASN A 81 -15.41 13.79 2.02
N LEU A 82 -16.29 12.80 1.90
CA LEU A 82 -17.13 12.66 0.73
C LEU A 82 -18.19 13.76 0.68
N THR A 83 -18.31 14.39 -0.48
CA THR A 83 -19.29 15.44 -0.77
C THR A 83 -20.27 14.94 -1.83
N VAL A 84 -19.98 15.18 -3.10
CA VAL A 84 -20.84 14.79 -4.22
C VAL A 84 -20.90 13.28 -4.44
N LEU A 85 -19.88 12.53 -4.00
CA LEU A 85 -19.86 11.07 -4.06
C LEU A 85 -20.59 10.40 -2.89
N LYS A 86 -21.07 11.17 -1.91
CA LYS A 86 -21.76 10.64 -0.71
C LYS A 86 -23.01 9.85 -1.07
N GLU A 87 -23.69 10.22 -2.16
CA GLU A 87 -24.87 9.52 -2.65
C GLU A 87 -24.58 8.05 -3.03
N TYR A 88 -23.36 7.76 -3.51
CA TYR A 88 -22.97 6.41 -3.87
C TYR A 88 -22.75 5.50 -2.66
N GLU A 89 -22.73 6.03 -1.43
CA GLU A 89 -22.73 5.19 -0.23
C GLU A 89 -24.04 4.41 -0.05
N PHE A 90 -25.14 4.90 -0.64
CA PHE A 90 -26.46 4.27 -0.48
C PHE A 90 -26.67 3.11 -1.46
N SER A 91 -25.97 3.12 -2.61
CA SER A 91 -26.14 2.13 -3.67
C SER A 91 -24.89 1.30 -3.94
N GLY A 92 -23.71 1.82 -3.63
CA GLY A 92 -22.43 1.16 -3.82
C GLY A 92 -21.92 0.40 -2.60
N LYS A 93 -20.93 -0.48 -2.82
CA LYS A 93 -20.17 -1.12 -1.74
C LYS A 93 -19.05 -0.20 -1.30
N ILE A 94 -18.93 0.02 0.00
CA ILE A 94 -17.82 0.78 0.59
C ILE A 94 -16.70 -0.19 0.95
N PHE A 95 -15.48 0.12 0.53
CA PHE A 95 -14.26 -0.54 0.94
C PHE A 95 -13.34 0.50 1.58
N GLU A 96 -13.21 0.43 2.90
CA GLU A 96 -12.39 1.36 3.72
C GLU A 96 -11.39 0.61 4.60
N GLU A 97 -11.20 -0.68 4.34
CA GLU A 97 -10.34 -1.57 5.11
C GLU A 97 -8.86 -1.26 4.85
N THR A 98 -8.07 -1.12 5.90
CA THR A 98 -6.59 -1.05 5.82
C THR A 98 -5.99 -2.37 5.38
N ILE A 99 -4.74 -2.37 4.90
CA ILE A 99 -4.04 -3.62 4.56
C ILE A 99 -4.00 -4.58 5.74
N LEU A 100 -3.72 -4.05 6.93
CA LEU A 100 -3.59 -4.86 8.13
C LEU A 100 -4.92 -5.51 8.53
N GLN A 101 -6.03 -4.78 8.46
CA GLN A 101 -7.37 -5.33 8.70
C GLN A 101 -7.72 -6.43 7.67
N ALA A 102 -7.42 -6.20 6.39
CA ALA A 102 -7.62 -7.20 5.35
C ALA A 102 -6.79 -8.47 5.62
N PHE A 103 -5.55 -8.31 6.09
CA PHE A 103 -4.68 -9.43 6.46
C PHE A 103 -5.27 -10.25 7.63
N VAL A 104 -5.80 -9.60 8.67
CA VAL A 104 -6.51 -10.28 9.77
C VAL A 104 -7.71 -11.05 9.24
N ARG A 105 -8.52 -10.42 8.38
CA ARG A 105 -9.71 -11.04 7.76
C ARG A 105 -9.35 -12.27 6.93
N TRP A 106 -8.20 -12.26 6.25
CA TRP A 106 -7.66 -13.40 5.50
C TRP A 106 -6.94 -14.45 6.38
N GLY A 107 -7.01 -14.31 7.71
CA GLY A 107 -6.47 -15.28 8.66
C GLY A 107 -4.96 -15.18 8.87
N LEU A 108 -4.34 -14.04 8.55
CA LEU A 108 -2.96 -13.76 8.91
C LEU A 108 -2.89 -13.19 10.33
N GLU A 109 -2.03 -13.80 11.15
CA GLU A 109 -1.85 -13.42 12.55
C GLU A 109 -0.57 -12.59 12.73
N PHE A 110 -0.62 -11.64 13.65
CA PHE A 110 0.54 -10.86 14.11
C PHE A 110 0.33 -10.43 15.56
N GLU A 111 1.41 -10.08 16.24
CA GLU A 111 1.32 -9.56 17.60
C GLU A 111 0.94 -8.07 17.60
N ARG A 112 -0.01 -7.66 18.45
CA ARG A 112 -0.44 -6.25 18.57
C ARG A 112 0.70 -5.26 18.81
N LYS A 113 1.77 -5.69 19.49
CA LYS A 113 2.95 -4.84 19.72
C LYS A 113 3.65 -4.39 18.42
N HIS A 114 3.42 -5.10 17.32
CA HIS A 114 4.00 -4.81 16.01
C HIS A 114 3.08 -3.99 15.10
N GLU A 115 1.84 -3.73 15.50
CA GLU A 115 0.81 -3.11 14.66
C GLU A 115 1.26 -1.80 14.02
N GLN A 116 1.87 -0.90 14.79
CA GLN A 116 2.36 0.38 14.28
C GLN A 116 3.42 0.20 13.20
N GLU A 117 4.48 -0.57 13.49
CA GLU A 117 5.58 -0.82 12.55
C GLU A 117 5.09 -1.54 11.28
N LEU A 118 4.14 -2.47 11.43
CA LEU A 118 3.53 -3.15 10.29
C LEU A 118 2.75 -2.18 9.40
N ASN A 119 1.94 -1.29 9.98
CA ASN A 119 1.18 -0.30 9.21
C ASN A 119 2.07 0.62 8.37
N GLU A 120 3.28 0.94 8.86
CA GLU A 120 4.25 1.77 8.13
C GLU A 120 4.88 1.02 6.93
N MET A 121 5.20 -0.26 7.09
CA MET A 121 5.92 -1.03 6.06
C MET A 121 5.01 -1.73 5.04
N LEU A 122 3.80 -2.12 5.46
CA LEU A 122 2.90 -2.94 4.67
C LEU A 122 2.54 -2.33 3.30
N PRO A 123 2.27 -1.03 3.15
CA PRO A 123 1.98 -0.44 1.82
C PRO A 123 3.07 -0.72 0.78
N ILE A 124 4.34 -0.55 1.16
CA ILE A 124 5.50 -0.76 0.29
C ILE A 124 5.66 -2.25 -0.04
N LEU A 125 5.56 -3.10 0.97
CA LEU A 125 5.70 -4.55 0.83
C LEU A 125 4.59 -5.13 -0.03
N VAL A 126 3.36 -4.69 0.18
CA VAL A 126 2.21 -5.14 -0.58
C VAL A 126 2.30 -4.66 -2.02
N SER A 127 2.69 -3.41 -2.28
CA SER A 127 2.97 -2.92 -3.65
C SER A 127 3.97 -3.82 -4.41
N THR A 128 4.97 -4.35 -3.70
CA THR A 128 6.03 -5.18 -4.28
C THR A 128 5.64 -6.65 -4.40
N PHE A 129 4.92 -7.18 -3.41
CA PHE A 129 4.67 -8.61 -3.24
C PHE A 129 3.17 -8.99 -3.33
N ALA A 130 2.31 -8.12 -3.87
CA ALA A 130 0.86 -8.32 -3.99
C ALA A 130 0.46 -9.65 -4.67
N THR A 131 1.31 -10.13 -5.59
CA THR A 131 1.08 -11.38 -6.33
C THR A 131 1.45 -12.63 -5.54
N ARG A 132 2.17 -12.51 -4.42
CA ARG A 132 2.59 -13.66 -3.60
C ARG A 132 1.40 -14.35 -2.93
N THR A 133 1.57 -15.62 -2.61
CA THR A 133 0.57 -16.48 -1.97
C THR A 133 0.44 -16.20 -0.48
N THR A 134 -0.61 -16.70 0.17
CA THR A 134 -0.82 -16.57 1.63
C THR A 134 0.33 -17.15 2.43
N SER A 135 0.91 -18.27 1.97
CA SER A 135 2.07 -18.91 2.58
C SER A 135 3.33 -18.04 2.60
N PHE A 136 3.44 -17.04 1.70
CA PHE A 136 4.52 -16.06 1.75
C PHE A 136 4.34 -15.11 2.94
N TRP A 137 3.12 -14.64 3.19
CA TRP A 137 2.84 -13.70 4.28
C TRP A 137 2.79 -14.38 5.65
N LYS A 138 2.38 -15.66 5.66
CA LYS A 138 2.37 -16.49 6.86
C LYS A 138 3.75 -16.51 7.52
N ASP A 139 3.76 -16.28 8.84
CA ASP A 139 4.95 -16.20 9.70
C ASP A 139 5.92 -15.05 9.40
N ARG A 140 5.59 -14.17 8.42
CA ARG A 140 6.42 -13.01 8.06
C ARG A 140 5.91 -11.68 8.59
N LEU A 141 4.73 -11.63 9.21
CA LEU A 141 4.18 -10.41 9.83
C LEU A 141 4.86 -10.07 11.17
N ILE A 142 6.19 -10.09 11.16
CA ILE A 142 7.07 -9.68 12.23
C ILE A 142 7.97 -8.59 11.62
N PRO A 143 8.11 -7.40 12.25
CA PRO A 143 8.83 -6.28 11.66
C PRO A 143 10.23 -6.65 11.14
N GLU A 144 10.99 -7.42 11.91
CA GLU A 144 12.34 -7.85 11.53
C GLU A 144 12.34 -8.71 10.25
N ASN A 145 11.39 -9.64 10.11
CA ASN A 145 11.25 -10.46 8.91
C ASN A 145 10.92 -9.59 7.70
N LEU A 146 10.01 -8.62 7.84
CA LEU A 146 9.61 -7.74 6.76
C LEU A 146 10.72 -6.78 6.33
N ARG A 147 11.47 -6.22 7.28
CA ARG A 147 12.64 -5.37 6.96
C ARG A 147 13.67 -6.14 6.13
N SER A 148 13.90 -7.41 6.46
CA SER A 148 14.83 -8.25 5.69
C SER A 148 14.40 -8.53 4.24
N LEU A 149 13.10 -8.35 3.92
CA LEU A 149 12.60 -8.44 2.54
C LEU A 149 12.85 -7.16 1.74
N LEU A 150 12.88 -6.00 2.42
CA LEU A 150 13.10 -4.70 1.80
C LEU A 150 14.58 -4.32 1.73
N VAL A 151 15.38 -4.84 2.66
CA VAL A 151 16.79 -4.48 2.82
C VAL A 151 17.67 -5.73 2.80
N GLY A 152 18.39 -5.90 1.70
CA GLY A 152 19.34 -6.99 1.50
C GLY A 152 20.78 -6.62 1.89
N PRO A 153 21.69 -7.62 1.99
CA PRO A 153 23.11 -7.38 2.21
C PRO A 153 23.75 -6.49 1.13
N ASP A 154 23.24 -6.56 -0.10
CA ASP A 154 23.74 -5.75 -1.20
C ASP A 154 23.34 -4.27 -1.07
N ASP A 155 22.21 -3.96 -0.43
CA ASP A 155 21.82 -2.57 -0.14
C ASP A 155 22.77 -1.93 0.89
N ILE A 156 23.23 -2.72 1.87
CA ILE A 156 24.27 -2.28 2.82
C ILE A 156 25.59 -2.04 2.10
N ARG A 157 26.01 -2.95 1.21
CA ARG A 157 27.24 -2.78 0.42
C ARG A 157 27.17 -1.55 -0.49
N LYS A 158 26.04 -1.34 -1.15
CA LYS A 158 25.79 -0.15 -1.99
C LYS A 158 25.83 1.12 -1.16
N MET A 159 25.21 1.12 0.02
CA MET A 159 25.26 2.26 0.94
C MET A 159 26.70 2.61 1.32
N LEU A 160 27.52 1.60 1.63
CA LEU A 160 28.94 1.80 1.96
C LEU A 160 29.78 2.30 0.77
N ALA A 161 29.44 1.88 -0.45
CA ALA A 161 30.19 2.24 -1.65
C ALA A 161 29.76 3.60 -2.23
N GLN A 162 28.47 3.91 -2.22
CA GLN A 162 27.82 5.03 -2.90
C GLN A 162 26.60 5.53 -2.11
N PRO A 163 26.78 6.21 -0.97
CA PRO A 163 25.69 6.57 -0.08
C PRO A 163 24.67 7.53 -0.71
N GLU A 164 25.12 8.56 -1.44
CA GLU A 164 24.22 9.52 -2.10
C GLU A 164 23.28 8.85 -3.12
N ILE A 165 23.84 7.95 -3.95
CA ILE A 165 23.08 7.20 -4.96
C ILE A 165 22.10 6.27 -4.27
N THR A 166 22.55 5.55 -3.24
CA THR A 166 21.71 4.62 -2.48
C THR A 166 20.53 5.33 -1.82
N ILE A 167 20.74 6.51 -1.24
CA ILE A 167 19.65 7.30 -0.63
C ILE A 167 18.64 7.74 -1.67
N ARG A 168 19.09 8.19 -2.84
CA ARG A 168 18.19 8.55 -3.93
C ARG A 168 17.34 7.35 -4.34
N GLU A 169 17.96 6.19 -4.57
CA GLU A 169 17.24 4.95 -4.91
C GLU A 169 16.25 4.52 -3.82
N LEU A 170 16.63 4.64 -2.54
CA LEU A 170 15.76 4.30 -1.41
C LEU A 170 14.59 5.27 -1.26
N LYS A 171 14.78 6.56 -1.55
CA LYS A 171 13.72 7.57 -1.54
C LYS A 171 12.75 7.37 -2.71
N GLU A 172 13.28 7.08 -3.90
CA GLU A 172 12.47 6.76 -5.08
C GLU A 172 11.58 5.52 -4.86
N LYS A 173 12.05 4.56 -4.06
CA LYS A 173 11.29 3.35 -3.68
C LYS A 173 10.47 3.50 -2.40
N GLU A 174 10.50 4.67 -1.77
CA GLU A 174 9.86 4.94 -0.47
C GLU A 174 10.36 4.04 0.68
N THR A 175 11.49 3.34 0.52
CA THR A 175 12.07 2.41 1.52
C THR A 175 13.12 3.04 2.43
N TYR A 176 13.42 4.33 2.27
CA TYR A 176 14.48 5.03 3.00
C TYR A 176 14.35 4.90 4.52
N GLN A 177 13.16 5.14 5.07
CA GLN A 177 12.92 5.06 6.52
C GLN A 177 13.20 3.66 7.05
N VAL A 178 12.62 2.65 6.39
CA VAL A 178 12.77 1.24 6.73
C VAL A 178 14.24 0.80 6.69
N PHE A 179 15.01 1.32 5.73
CA PHE A 179 16.45 1.06 5.62
C PHE A 179 17.23 1.61 6.82
N CYS A 180 17.00 2.86 7.20
CA CYS A 180 17.66 3.48 8.34
C CYS A 180 17.34 2.75 9.65
N ASP A 181 16.07 2.39 9.87
CA ASP A 181 15.64 1.64 11.05
C ASP A 181 16.25 0.23 11.08
N TYR A 182 16.31 -0.45 9.93
CA TYR A 182 16.97 -1.76 9.82
C TYR A 182 18.47 -1.70 10.15
N VAL A 183 19.18 -0.67 9.66
CA VAL A 183 20.60 -0.49 9.96
C VAL A 183 20.83 -0.31 11.46
N LYS A 184 20.04 0.56 12.09
CA LYS A 184 20.11 0.84 13.52
C LYS A 184 19.84 -0.41 14.35
N ASP A 185 18.77 -1.13 14.07
CA ASP A 185 18.35 -2.27 14.88
C ASP A 185 19.25 -3.50 14.68
N LYS A 186 19.62 -3.81 13.42
CA LYS A 186 20.36 -5.04 13.11
C LYS A 186 21.85 -4.96 13.44
N PHE A 187 22.46 -3.80 13.26
CA PHE A 187 23.89 -3.60 13.48
C PHE A 187 24.19 -2.87 14.80
N ALA A 188 23.16 -2.59 15.63
CA ALA A 188 23.24 -1.63 16.73
C ALA A 188 23.87 -0.30 16.28
N GLY A 189 23.61 0.06 15.02
CA GLY A 189 24.27 1.14 14.32
C GLY A 189 23.76 2.52 14.73
N PRO A 190 24.45 3.58 14.29
CA PRO A 190 24.00 4.94 14.52
C PRO A 190 22.67 5.21 13.80
N ASP A 191 21.89 6.11 14.37
CA ASP A 191 20.67 6.62 13.76
C ASP A 191 21.02 7.47 12.53
N LEU A 192 21.00 6.83 11.35
CA LEU A 192 21.41 7.42 10.07
C LEU A 192 20.62 8.68 9.70
N HIS A 193 19.43 8.91 10.29
CA HIS A 193 18.66 10.15 10.09
C HIS A 193 19.37 11.39 10.60
N LYS A 194 20.32 11.24 11.53
CA LYS A 194 21.04 12.35 12.16
C LYS A 194 22.28 12.78 11.37
N TYR A 195 22.63 12.05 10.33
CA TYR A 195 23.89 12.20 9.61
C TYR A 195 23.65 12.49 8.14
N LYS A 196 24.57 13.22 7.53
CA LYS A 196 24.56 13.41 6.08
C LYS A 196 24.95 12.11 5.38
N PRO A 197 24.50 11.91 4.13
CA PRO A 197 24.85 10.71 3.34
C PRO A 197 26.35 10.39 3.35
N GLU A 198 27.19 11.42 3.23
CA GLU A 198 28.64 11.27 3.13
C GLU A 198 29.25 10.79 4.46
N GLU A 199 28.58 11.07 5.58
CA GLU A 199 29.00 10.71 6.94
C GLU A 199 28.53 9.29 7.32
N TRP A 200 27.62 8.67 6.56
CA TRP A 200 27.05 7.37 6.88
C TRP A 200 28.10 6.27 6.96
N VAL A 201 29.06 6.27 6.04
CA VAL A 201 30.13 5.26 5.98
C VAL A 201 31.03 5.36 7.21
N GLU A 202 31.45 6.58 7.56
CA GLU A 202 32.31 6.82 8.73
C GLU A 202 31.59 6.43 10.02
N CYS A 203 30.31 6.79 10.13
CA CYS A 203 29.49 6.44 11.28
C CYS A 203 29.24 4.92 11.37
N PHE A 204 29.02 4.24 10.24
CA PHE A 204 28.75 2.79 10.25
C PHE A 204 30.01 1.97 10.53
N VAL A 205 31.16 2.35 9.97
CA VAL A 205 32.46 1.66 10.21
C VAL A 205 32.97 1.92 11.62
N GLY A 206 32.72 3.11 12.19
CA GLY A 206 33.13 3.41 13.56
C GLY A 206 32.41 2.62 14.66
N TYR A 207 31.35 1.88 14.32
CA TYR A 207 30.53 1.08 15.24
C TYR A 207 30.74 -0.44 15.10
N LEU A 208 31.50 -0.90 14.09
CA LEU A 208 31.88 -2.30 13.90
C LEU A 208 33.23 -2.60 14.57
#